data_AF-A0A9D6ILG1-F1
#
_entry.id   AF-A0A9D6ILG1-F1
#
_cell.length_a   1.000
_cell.length_b   1.000
_cell.length_c   1.000
_cell.angle_alpha   90.00
_cell.angle_beta   90.00
_cell.angle_gamma   90.00
#
_symmetry.space_group_name_H-M   'P 1'
#
loop_
_entity.id
_entity.type
_entity.pdbx_description
1 polymer ?
#
loop_
_entity_poly.entity_id
_entity_poly.type
_entity_poly.pdbx_seq_one_letter_code
_entity_poly.pdbx_strand_id
1 'polypeptide(L)'
;MFVDILGFKALTESNPIDLEYLKAPERLPSFTLESIDKFMAASRNQLSQTFSGFHYSLKMGLNLASTRHPLTAITFSDSAFIATTQFSDAANIGVDLMHSMLTQQIPIRMGIAYGSFAALRFSSEVSLDGGNHATEFLGTAVVRAHAAETCGIKGLRILLHPSVVSLLNDPSHNPVSPDGKSPAIRHLECSEKERANKAGVMNEVDYWHLPTTRGARAWHCLQDMWNKAPQSEVEHYEATAEAINRMRIAQGYEPLKKLRRRTLPS
;
A
#
# COMPACT_ATOMS: atom_id res chain seq x y z
N MET A 1 2.64 -10.55 2.17
CA MET A 1 2.17 -9.17 2.40
C MET A 1 0.74 -9.07 1.92
N PHE A 2 -0.14 -8.47 2.71
CA PHE A 2 -1.50 -8.10 2.32
C PHE A 2 -1.56 -6.58 2.19
N VAL A 3 -2.19 -6.07 1.14
CA VAL A 3 -2.39 -4.64 0.89
C VAL A 3 -3.87 -4.38 0.62
N ASP A 4 -4.41 -3.31 1.18
CA ASP A 4 -5.82 -2.94 1.08
C ASP A 4 -5.99 -1.43 0.83
N ILE A 5 -6.98 -1.07 0.01
CA ILE A 5 -7.41 0.33 -0.19
C ILE A 5 -8.38 0.72 0.92
N LEU A 6 -7.97 1.66 1.77
CA LEU A 6 -8.81 2.18 2.85
C LEU A 6 -9.99 2.97 2.28
N GLY A 7 -11.20 2.65 2.75
CA GLY A 7 -12.44 3.35 2.36
C GLY A 7 -13.01 2.96 0.99
N PHE A 8 -12.48 1.91 0.34
CA PHE A 8 -12.94 1.50 -0.99
C PHE A 8 -14.44 1.15 -1.06
N LYS A 9 -14.99 0.53 -0.01
CA LYS A 9 -16.43 0.27 0.11
C LYS A 9 -17.25 1.56 -0.02
N ALA A 10 -16.95 2.57 0.80
CA ALA A 10 -17.66 3.85 0.78
C ALA A 10 -17.48 4.56 -0.56
N LEU A 11 -16.29 4.46 -1.16
CA LEU A 11 -16.01 5.00 -2.48
C LEU A 11 -16.87 4.35 -3.57
N THR A 12 -17.05 3.03 -3.51
CA THR A 12 -17.88 2.25 -4.44
C THR A 12 -19.36 2.57 -4.28
N GLU A 13 -19.84 2.69 -3.05
CA GLU A 13 -21.25 3.04 -2.76
C GLU A 13 -21.59 4.48 -3.18
N SER A 14 -20.61 5.39 -3.20
CA SER A 14 -20.81 6.82 -3.47
C SER A 14 -20.60 7.23 -4.93
N ASN A 15 -20.08 6.34 -5.80
CA ASN A 15 -19.75 6.69 -7.18
C ASN A 15 -20.30 5.64 -8.16
N PRO A 16 -20.89 6.07 -9.30
CA PRO A 16 -21.31 5.13 -10.32
C PRO A 16 -20.10 4.45 -10.99
N ILE A 17 -20.29 3.21 -11.43
CA ILE A 17 -19.28 2.49 -12.20
C ILE A 17 -19.21 3.09 -13.62
N ASP A 18 -18.04 3.62 -13.99
CA ASP A 18 -17.76 4.07 -15.36
C ASP A 18 -17.01 2.97 -16.12
N LEU A 19 -17.78 2.05 -16.73
CA LEU A 19 -17.23 0.90 -17.46
C LEU A 19 -16.41 1.30 -18.68
N GLU A 20 -16.76 2.40 -19.35
CA GLU A 20 -16.06 2.86 -20.54
C GLU A 20 -14.65 3.34 -20.18
N TYR A 21 -14.53 4.11 -19.09
CA TYR A 21 -13.22 4.52 -18.60
C TYR A 21 -12.39 3.34 -18.10
N LEU A 22 -12.98 2.40 -17.35
CA LEU A 22 -12.25 1.25 -16.82
C LEU A 22 -11.72 0.30 -17.91
N LYS A 23 -12.38 0.26 -19.07
CA LYS A 23 -11.96 -0.53 -20.25
C LYS A 23 -10.99 0.22 -21.17
N ALA A 24 -10.91 1.55 -21.06
CA ALA A 24 -10.06 2.38 -21.92
C ALA A 24 -8.55 2.07 -21.85
N PRO A 25 -7.94 1.71 -20.69
CA PRO A 25 -6.50 1.43 -20.60
C PRO A 25 -6.03 0.24 -21.43
N GLU A 26 -6.93 -0.67 -21.83
CA GLU A 26 -6.62 -1.82 -22.69
C GLU A 26 -6.64 -1.47 -24.19
N ARG A 27 -7.20 -0.31 -24.56
CA ARG A 27 -7.24 0.18 -25.93
C ARG A 27 -6.14 1.23 -26.10
N LEU A 28 -5.16 0.95 -26.96
CA LEU A 28 -4.19 1.97 -27.43
C LEU A 28 -4.97 3.26 -27.78
N PRO A 29 -4.61 4.43 -27.22
CA PRO A 29 -5.42 5.61 -27.41
C PRO A 29 -5.31 6.07 -28.86
N SER A 30 -6.38 5.89 -29.63
CA SER A 30 -6.62 6.70 -30.82
C SER A 30 -6.83 8.14 -30.37
N PHE A 31 -5.82 8.99 -30.52
CA PHE A 31 -5.85 10.41 -30.17
C PHE A 31 -6.93 11.13 -31.00
N THR A 32 -8.15 11.19 -30.46
CA THR A 32 -9.28 11.94 -31.02
C THR A 32 -9.71 13.00 -30.01
N LEU A 33 -10.24 14.13 -30.47
CA LEU A 33 -10.73 15.21 -29.59
C LEU A 33 -11.80 14.70 -28.59
N GLU A 34 -12.67 13.77 -29.00
CA GLU A 34 -13.63 13.12 -28.10
C GLU A 34 -12.98 12.27 -27.01
N SER A 35 -11.84 11.62 -27.30
CA SER A 35 -11.09 10.86 -26.29
C SER A 35 -10.47 11.77 -25.23
N ILE A 36 -10.13 13.02 -25.58
CA ILE A 36 -9.58 14.02 -24.64
C ILE A 36 -10.68 14.53 -23.71
N ASP A 37 -11.86 14.86 -24.24
CA ASP A 37 -12.99 15.32 -23.41
C ASP A 37 -13.53 14.21 -22.50
N LYS A 38 -13.60 12.95 -22.98
CA LYS A 38 -13.94 11.80 -22.13
C LYS A 38 -12.88 11.52 -21.08
N PHE A 39 -11.59 11.65 -21.40
CA PHE A 39 -10.51 11.50 -20.42
C PHE A 39 -10.56 12.61 -19.34
N MET A 40 -10.89 13.84 -19.74
CA MET A 40 -11.10 14.97 -18.83
C MET A 40 -12.39 14.84 -18.00
N ALA A 41 -13.47 14.27 -18.54
CA ALA A 41 -14.71 14.02 -17.78
C ALA A 41 -14.58 12.83 -16.82
N ALA A 42 -13.94 11.75 -17.25
CA ALA A 42 -13.62 10.60 -16.41
C ALA A 42 -12.57 10.92 -15.34
N SER A 43 -11.80 12.01 -15.52
CA SER A 43 -10.98 12.61 -14.46
C SER A 43 -11.80 13.14 -13.25
N ARG A 44 -13.12 13.01 -13.26
CA ARG A 44 -13.99 13.37 -12.12
C ARG A 44 -14.50 12.17 -11.32
N ASN A 45 -14.43 10.94 -11.85
CA ASN A 45 -14.90 9.77 -11.12
C ASN A 45 -13.78 9.23 -10.20
N GLN A 46 -13.92 9.50 -8.91
CA GLN A 46 -12.91 9.13 -7.92
C GLN A 46 -12.75 7.60 -7.79
N LEU A 47 -13.84 6.83 -7.91
CA LEU A 47 -13.76 5.36 -7.91
C LEU A 47 -12.89 4.85 -9.05
N SER A 48 -13.16 5.32 -10.28
CA SER A 48 -12.42 4.89 -11.46
C SER A 48 -10.92 5.25 -11.38
N GLN A 49 -10.60 6.43 -10.83
CA GLN A 49 -9.22 6.87 -10.62
C GLN A 49 -8.51 6.03 -9.57
N THR A 50 -9.13 5.83 -8.40
CA THR A 50 -8.56 5.03 -7.31
C THR A 50 -8.36 3.59 -7.74
N PHE A 51 -9.36 2.97 -8.39
CA PHE A 51 -9.27 1.61 -8.89
C PHE A 51 -8.17 1.47 -9.94
N SER A 52 -8.20 2.29 -11.00
CA SER A 52 -7.21 2.19 -12.09
C SER A 52 -5.79 2.50 -11.62
N GLY A 53 -5.63 3.53 -10.76
CA GLY A 53 -4.33 3.90 -10.20
C GLY A 53 -3.78 2.84 -9.25
N PHE A 54 -4.64 2.18 -8.47
CA PHE A 54 -4.24 1.07 -7.60
C PHE A 54 -3.71 -0.10 -8.45
N HIS A 55 -4.51 -0.57 -9.40
CA HIS A 55 -4.14 -1.71 -10.25
C HIS A 55 -2.94 -1.41 -11.14
N TYR A 56 -2.82 -0.18 -11.66
CA TYR A 56 -1.65 0.26 -12.42
C TYR A 56 -0.37 0.25 -11.56
N SER A 57 -0.43 0.85 -10.36
CA SER A 57 0.71 0.90 -9.44
C SER A 57 1.14 -0.48 -8.98
N LEU A 58 0.16 -1.33 -8.67
CA LEU A 58 0.40 -2.72 -8.29
C LEU A 58 1.08 -3.47 -9.43
N LYS A 59 0.55 -3.39 -10.66
CA LYS A 59 1.16 -4.02 -11.84
C LYS A 59 2.59 -3.54 -12.08
N MET A 60 2.85 -2.24 -12.00
CA MET A 60 4.20 -1.69 -12.19
C MET A 60 5.17 -2.15 -11.10
N GLY A 61 4.75 -2.13 -9.83
CA GLY A 61 5.55 -2.61 -8.70
C GLY A 61 5.85 -4.10 -8.78
N LEU A 62 4.86 -4.92 -9.15
CA LEU A 62 5.03 -6.36 -9.34
C LEU A 62 5.94 -6.68 -10.52
N ASN A 63 5.81 -5.97 -11.65
CA ASN A 63 6.70 -6.14 -12.79
C ASN A 63 8.14 -5.85 -12.39
N LEU A 64 8.41 -4.72 -11.72
CA LEU A 64 9.75 -4.39 -11.25
C LEU A 64 10.29 -5.44 -10.28
N ALA A 65 9.49 -5.85 -9.29
CA ALA A 65 9.92 -6.84 -8.31
C ALA A 65 10.20 -8.22 -8.94
N SER A 66 9.39 -8.63 -9.91
CA SER A 66 9.57 -9.91 -10.62
C SER A 66 10.88 -9.99 -11.42
N THR A 67 11.47 -8.85 -11.81
CA THR A 67 12.81 -8.81 -12.43
C THR A 67 13.94 -9.12 -11.44
N ARG A 68 13.69 -8.98 -10.14
CA ARG A 68 14.70 -9.10 -9.07
C ARG A 68 14.60 -10.43 -8.33
N HIS A 69 13.39 -10.93 -8.10
CA HIS A 69 13.16 -12.16 -7.35
C HIS A 69 11.82 -12.82 -7.74
N PRO A 70 11.69 -14.15 -7.57
CA PRO A 70 10.41 -14.84 -7.71
C PRO A 70 9.38 -14.30 -6.70
N LEU A 71 8.13 -14.16 -7.15
CA LEU A 71 7.00 -13.79 -6.29
C LEU A 71 5.71 -14.41 -6.83
N THR A 72 4.71 -14.50 -5.97
CA THR A 72 3.32 -14.79 -6.37
C THR A 72 2.44 -13.66 -5.87
N ALA A 73 1.63 -13.09 -6.75
CA ALA A 73 0.68 -12.05 -6.40
C ALA A 73 -0.74 -12.48 -6.79
N ILE A 74 -1.68 -12.27 -5.88
CA ILE A 74 -3.11 -12.53 -6.05
C ILE A 74 -3.81 -11.20 -5.81
N THR A 75 -4.43 -10.67 -6.85
CA THR A 75 -5.07 -9.35 -6.82
C THR A 75 -6.58 -9.51 -6.77
N PHE A 76 -7.23 -8.73 -5.89
CA PHE A 76 -8.68 -8.61 -5.73
C PHE A 76 -9.15 -7.23 -6.18
N SER A 77 -10.42 -6.89 -5.95
CA SER A 77 -10.99 -5.58 -6.30
C SER A 77 -10.18 -4.40 -5.74
N ASP A 78 -9.90 -4.45 -4.45
CA ASP A 78 -9.41 -3.37 -3.61
C ASP A 78 -8.24 -3.79 -2.72
N SER A 79 -7.79 -5.03 -2.89
CA SER A 79 -6.69 -5.58 -2.12
C SER A 79 -5.83 -6.49 -2.98
N ALA A 80 -4.66 -6.84 -2.45
CA ALA A 80 -3.80 -7.86 -3.03
C ALA A 80 -3.02 -8.61 -1.96
N PHE A 81 -2.70 -9.87 -2.24
CA PHE A 81 -1.77 -10.67 -1.47
C PHE A 81 -0.52 -10.97 -2.29
N ILE A 82 0.65 -10.67 -1.74
CA ILE A 82 1.95 -10.85 -2.39
C ILE A 82 2.82 -11.76 -1.51
N ALA A 83 3.27 -12.87 -2.06
CA ALA A 83 4.17 -13.82 -1.43
C ALA A 83 5.57 -13.75 -2.04
N THR A 84 6.57 -13.63 -1.17
CA THR A 84 8.00 -13.68 -1.48
C THR A 84 8.69 -14.62 -0.51
N THR A 85 9.93 -15.02 -0.81
CA THR A 85 10.72 -15.88 0.08
C THR A 85 11.46 -15.08 1.16
N GLN A 86 11.88 -13.84 0.85
CA GLN A 86 12.60 -12.96 1.77
C GLN A 86 11.70 -11.86 2.32
N PHE A 87 12.00 -11.42 3.55
CA PHE A 87 11.31 -10.32 4.21
C PHE A 87 11.66 -8.98 3.55
N SER A 88 12.94 -8.77 3.24
CA SER A 88 13.46 -7.61 2.54
C SER A 88 12.72 -7.34 1.23
N ASP A 89 12.47 -8.37 0.43
CA ASP A 89 11.71 -8.28 -0.81
C ASP A 89 10.28 -7.78 -0.57
N ALA A 90 9.57 -8.37 0.39
CA ALA A 90 8.21 -7.96 0.73
C ALA A 90 8.15 -6.51 1.22
N ALA A 91 9.09 -6.10 2.07
CA ALA A 91 9.17 -4.75 2.59
C ALA A 91 9.52 -3.73 1.50
N ASN A 92 10.46 -4.03 0.61
CA ASN A 92 10.82 -3.18 -0.52
C ASN A 92 9.64 -2.97 -1.48
N ILE A 93 8.93 -4.05 -1.83
CA ILE A 93 7.69 -3.94 -2.62
C ILE A 93 6.68 -3.05 -1.89
N GLY A 94 6.53 -3.22 -0.58
CA GLY A 94 5.63 -2.40 0.23
C GLY A 94 6.00 -0.92 0.22
N VAL A 95 7.29 -0.60 0.36
CA VAL A 95 7.78 0.79 0.31
C VAL A 95 7.52 1.41 -1.08
N ASP A 96 7.87 0.70 -2.15
CA ASP A 96 7.68 1.18 -3.53
C ASP A 96 6.19 1.42 -3.82
N LEU A 97 5.32 0.51 -3.40
CA LEU A 97 3.86 0.66 -3.52
C LEU A 97 3.36 1.83 -2.68
N MET A 98 3.79 1.97 -1.42
CA MET A 98 3.36 3.06 -0.55
C MET A 98 3.72 4.43 -1.15
N HIS A 99 4.95 4.58 -1.69
CA HIS A 99 5.36 5.81 -2.36
C HIS A 99 4.50 6.11 -3.59
N SER A 100 4.30 5.11 -4.44
CA SER A 100 3.49 5.26 -5.65
C SER A 100 2.05 5.69 -5.30
N MET A 101 1.42 5.01 -4.34
CA MET A 101 0.04 5.25 -3.95
C MET A 101 -0.14 6.60 -3.23
N LEU A 102 0.79 6.98 -2.36
CA LEU A 102 0.78 8.32 -1.74
C LEU A 102 0.81 9.42 -2.80
N THR A 103 1.68 9.31 -3.81
CA THR A 103 1.77 10.32 -4.88
C THR A 103 0.54 10.36 -5.79
N GLN A 104 -0.20 9.26 -5.87
CA GLN A 104 -1.46 9.15 -6.59
C GLN A 104 -2.69 9.45 -5.71
N GLN A 105 -2.49 9.81 -4.45
CA GLN A 105 -3.56 10.07 -3.48
C GLN A 105 -4.49 8.84 -3.28
N ILE A 106 -3.92 7.64 -3.28
CA ILE A 106 -4.63 6.38 -3.03
C ILE A 106 -4.30 5.93 -1.59
N PRO A 107 -5.27 5.93 -0.67
CA PRO A 107 -5.03 5.55 0.71
C PRO A 107 -4.95 4.03 0.83
N ILE A 108 -3.75 3.51 1.10
CA ILE A 108 -3.55 2.08 1.30
C ILE A 108 -2.93 1.79 2.67
N ARG A 109 -3.19 0.59 3.18
CA ARG A 109 -2.51 0.02 4.35
C ARG A 109 -2.07 -1.40 4.03
N MET A 110 -0.96 -1.81 4.62
CA MET A 110 -0.38 -3.13 4.39
C MET A 110 -0.05 -3.84 5.70
N GLY A 111 -0.11 -5.17 5.65
CA GLY A 111 0.40 -6.06 6.68
C GLY A 111 1.41 -7.04 6.09
N ILE A 112 2.57 -7.16 6.73
CA ILE A 112 3.62 -8.14 6.38
C ILE A 112 3.68 -9.19 7.48
N ALA A 113 3.69 -10.45 7.07
CA ALA A 113 3.81 -11.59 7.96
C ALA A 113 4.70 -12.68 7.36
N TYR A 114 5.15 -13.59 8.22
CA TYR A 114 5.93 -14.76 7.86
C TYR A 114 5.15 -16.05 8.20
N GLY A 115 5.25 -17.03 7.33
CA GLY A 115 4.59 -18.31 7.47
C GLY A 115 4.47 -19.07 6.14
N SER A 116 3.67 -20.13 6.16
CA SER A 116 3.35 -20.93 4.99
C SER A 116 2.46 -20.19 3.99
N PHE A 117 2.62 -20.52 2.71
CA PHE A 117 1.76 -20.12 1.60
C PHE A 117 1.79 -21.21 0.53
N ALA A 118 0.63 -21.55 -0.03
CA ALA A 118 0.48 -22.42 -1.18
C ALA A 118 -0.62 -21.90 -2.09
N ALA A 119 -0.32 -21.75 -3.38
CA ALA A 119 -1.31 -21.57 -4.43
C ALA A 119 -1.72 -22.96 -4.94
N LEU A 120 -3.01 -23.29 -4.87
CA LEU A 120 -3.52 -24.64 -5.13
C LEU A 120 -4.08 -24.77 -6.54
N ARG A 121 -4.97 -23.86 -6.92
CA ARG A 121 -5.73 -23.97 -8.17
C ARG A 121 -6.12 -22.60 -8.71
N PHE A 122 -6.10 -22.49 -10.04
CA PHE A 122 -6.78 -21.44 -10.78
C PHE A 122 -7.85 -22.10 -11.67
N SER A 123 -9.08 -21.60 -11.62
CA SER A 123 -10.17 -22.05 -12.48
C SER A 123 -10.91 -20.85 -13.06
N SER A 124 -11.22 -20.95 -14.36
CA SER A 124 -11.94 -19.94 -15.11
C SER A 124 -12.91 -20.66 -16.04
N GLU A 125 -14.16 -20.79 -15.60
CA GLU A 125 -15.25 -21.36 -16.40
C GLU A 125 -16.12 -20.21 -16.87
N VAL A 126 -16.11 -19.92 -18.17
CA VAL A 126 -16.96 -18.87 -18.75
C VAL A 126 -17.99 -19.56 -19.65
N SER A 127 -19.27 -19.33 -19.36
CA SER A 127 -20.42 -19.76 -20.15
C SER A 127 -21.16 -18.55 -20.73
N LEU A 128 -22.10 -18.78 -21.64
CA LEU A 128 -22.91 -17.73 -22.27
C LEU A 128 -23.71 -16.88 -21.24
N ASP A 129 -24.15 -17.51 -20.15
CA ASP A 129 -25.04 -16.89 -19.15
C ASP A 129 -24.36 -16.61 -17.79
N GLY A 130 -23.06 -16.90 -17.67
CA GLY A 130 -22.35 -16.70 -16.41
C GLY A 130 -20.91 -17.21 -16.45
N GLY A 131 -20.09 -16.75 -15.51
CA GLY A 131 -18.71 -17.21 -15.38
C GLY A 131 -18.31 -17.40 -13.93
N ASN A 132 -17.50 -18.43 -13.68
CA ASN A 132 -16.82 -18.65 -12.42
C ASN A 132 -15.32 -18.41 -12.60
N HIS A 133 -14.78 -17.46 -11.85
CA HIS A 133 -13.36 -17.22 -11.74
C HIS A 133 -12.94 -17.45 -10.29
N ALA A 134 -12.11 -18.47 -10.05
CA ALA A 134 -11.65 -18.82 -8.71
C ALA A 134 -10.15 -19.06 -8.67
N THR A 135 -9.50 -18.44 -7.69
CA THR A 135 -8.11 -18.68 -7.31
C THR A 135 -8.08 -19.22 -5.90
N GLU A 136 -7.64 -20.47 -5.74
CA GLU A 136 -7.55 -21.15 -4.45
C GLU A 136 -6.13 -21.07 -3.92
N PHE A 137 -5.98 -20.53 -2.71
CA PHE A 137 -4.70 -20.43 -2.02
C PHE A 137 -4.93 -20.42 -0.50
N LEU A 138 -3.92 -20.84 0.26
CA LEU A 138 -4.00 -20.85 1.72
C LEU A 138 -2.61 -20.74 2.34
N GLY A 139 -2.59 -20.43 3.64
CA GLY A 139 -1.36 -20.44 4.41
C GLY A 139 -1.43 -19.56 5.64
N THR A 140 -0.54 -19.83 6.60
CA THR A 140 -0.46 -19.02 7.82
C THR A 140 0.02 -17.60 7.53
N ALA A 141 0.82 -17.39 6.49
CA ALA A 141 1.23 -16.04 6.07
C ALA A 141 0.06 -15.19 5.59
N VAL A 142 -0.96 -15.79 4.95
CA VAL A 142 -2.16 -15.10 4.46
C VAL A 142 -2.94 -14.51 5.64
N VAL A 143 -3.29 -15.38 6.59
CA VAL A 143 -4.10 -15.00 7.77
C VAL A 143 -3.36 -13.97 8.63
N ARG A 144 -2.07 -14.17 8.87
CA ARG A 144 -1.25 -13.26 9.69
C ARG A 144 -1.03 -11.90 9.04
N ALA A 145 -0.83 -11.85 7.73
CA ALA A 145 -0.66 -10.58 7.01
C ALA A 145 -1.95 -9.76 7.02
N HIS A 146 -3.09 -10.41 6.78
CA HIS A 146 -4.41 -9.79 6.92
C HIS A 146 -4.67 -9.34 8.37
N ALA A 147 -4.34 -10.16 9.38
CA ALA A 147 -4.48 -9.79 10.78
C ALA A 147 -3.64 -8.56 11.17
N ALA A 148 -2.43 -8.43 10.62
CA ALA A 148 -1.60 -7.25 10.83
C ALA A 148 -2.16 -5.99 10.18
N GLU A 149 -2.71 -6.09 8.97
CA GLU A 149 -3.36 -4.97 8.28
C GLU A 149 -4.61 -4.51 9.06
N THR A 150 -5.47 -5.45 9.45
CA THR A 150 -6.75 -5.22 10.15
C THR A 150 -6.63 -5.03 11.66
N CYS A 151 -5.42 -4.87 12.21
CA CYS A 151 -5.19 -4.92 13.66
C CYS A 151 -5.79 -3.74 14.46
N GLY A 152 -6.25 -2.70 13.77
CA GLY A 152 -6.87 -1.51 14.36
C GLY A 152 -5.97 -0.28 14.38
N ILE A 153 -4.67 -0.43 14.07
CA ILE A 153 -3.77 0.70 13.90
C ILE A 153 -4.21 1.54 12.69
N LYS A 154 -4.33 2.85 12.90
CA LYS A 154 -4.87 3.79 11.93
C LYS A 154 -3.80 4.33 10.97
N GLY A 155 -4.28 4.82 9.84
CA GLY A 155 -3.48 5.48 8.80
C GLY A 155 -2.91 4.57 7.71
N LEU A 156 -2.11 5.19 6.85
CA LEU A 156 -1.46 4.58 5.70
C LEU A 156 -0.11 4.02 6.17
N ARG A 157 -0.06 2.70 6.39
CA ARG A 157 1.02 2.04 7.15
C ARG A 157 1.48 0.77 6.46
N ILE A 158 2.69 0.32 6.80
CA ILE A 158 3.20 -1.00 6.48
C ILE A 158 3.51 -1.69 7.82
N LEU A 159 2.55 -2.48 8.29
CA LEU A 159 2.54 -3.06 9.64
C LEU A 159 3.19 -4.44 9.66
N LEU A 160 3.93 -4.73 10.72
CA LEU A 160 4.71 -5.96 10.85
C LEU A 160 4.09 -6.90 11.89
N HIS A 161 3.58 -8.04 11.43
CA HIS A 161 3.05 -9.09 12.30
C HIS A 161 4.18 -9.66 13.19
N PRO A 162 3.93 -10.06 14.46
CA PRO A 162 4.94 -10.64 15.35
C PRO A 162 5.80 -11.77 14.75
N SER A 163 5.23 -12.53 13.82
CA SER A 163 5.95 -13.60 13.10
C SER A 163 7.19 -13.13 12.33
N VAL A 164 7.32 -11.84 12.00
CA VAL A 164 8.49 -11.32 11.27
C VAL A 164 9.60 -10.83 12.19
N VAL A 165 9.37 -10.74 13.51
CA VAL A 165 10.32 -10.11 14.45
C VAL A 165 11.70 -10.78 14.42
N SER A 166 11.73 -12.11 14.36
CA SER A 166 13.00 -12.86 14.24
C SER A 166 13.73 -12.59 12.93
N LEU A 167 13.02 -12.17 11.88
CA LEU A 167 13.60 -11.92 10.54
C LEU A 167 14.20 -10.52 10.41
N LEU A 168 13.85 -9.59 11.30
CA LEU A 168 14.33 -8.20 11.24
C LEU A 168 15.85 -8.10 11.34
N ASN A 169 16.46 -9.01 12.10
CA ASN A 169 17.90 -9.06 12.33
C ASN A 169 18.55 -10.30 11.68
N ASP A 170 17.78 -11.11 10.95
CA ASP A 170 18.30 -12.27 10.24
C ASP A 170 18.92 -11.82 8.90
N PRO A 171 20.25 -11.93 8.70
CA PRO A 171 20.90 -11.46 7.48
C PRO A 171 20.43 -12.18 6.21
N SER A 172 19.83 -13.37 6.33
CA SER A 172 19.27 -14.11 5.18
C SER A 172 17.93 -13.56 4.72
N HIS A 173 17.19 -12.89 5.60
CA HIS A 173 15.88 -12.30 5.32
C HIS A 173 15.90 -10.77 5.29
N ASN A 174 16.86 -10.13 5.96
CA ASN A 174 17.10 -8.69 5.98
C ASN A 174 18.61 -8.43 5.89
N PRO A 175 19.20 -8.51 4.70
CA PRO A 175 20.64 -8.33 4.52
C PRO A 175 21.07 -6.93 4.99
N VAL A 176 22.34 -6.80 5.37
CA VAL A 176 22.91 -5.51 5.74
C VAL A 176 22.97 -4.61 4.51
N SER A 177 22.69 -3.32 4.68
CA SER A 177 22.84 -2.32 3.63
C SER A 177 24.28 -2.26 3.10
N PRO A 178 24.50 -1.74 1.87
CA PRO A 178 25.83 -1.70 1.25
C PRO A 178 26.90 -0.94 2.06
N ASP A 179 26.48 -0.06 2.97
CA ASP A 179 27.35 0.68 3.88
C ASP A 179 27.78 -0.13 5.12
N GLY A 180 27.27 -1.36 5.28
CA GLY A 180 27.63 -2.31 6.34
C GLY A 180 27.11 -1.92 7.73
N LYS A 181 26.30 -0.87 7.86
CA LYS A 181 25.98 -0.26 9.16
C LYS A 181 24.57 -0.50 9.65
N SER A 182 23.64 -0.90 8.80
CA SER A 182 22.24 -1.05 9.17
C SER A 182 21.56 -2.18 8.38
N PRO A 183 20.44 -2.72 8.88
CA PRO A 183 19.63 -3.62 8.06
C PRO A 183 19.12 -2.88 6.82
N ALA A 184 18.99 -3.58 5.68
CA ALA A 184 18.47 -2.98 4.45
C ALA A 184 17.07 -2.41 4.65
N ILE A 185 16.23 -3.10 5.44
CA ILE A 185 14.90 -2.61 5.83
C ILE A 185 14.96 -1.98 7.21
N ARG A 186 14.70 -0.68 7.26
CA ARG A 186 14.46 0.07 8.48
C ARG A 186 13.04 -0.15 9.00
N HIS A 187 12.90 -0.19 10.32
CA HIS A 187 11.62 -0.30 11.00
C HIS A 187 11.62 0.57 12.25
N LEU A 188 10.42 0.88 12.75
CA LEU A 188 10.21 1.58 14.02
C LEU A 188 9.16 0.87 14.83
N GLU A 189 9.23 1.05 16.15
CA GLU A 189 8.12 0.70 17.02
C GLU A 189 6.92 1.62 16.78
N CYS A 190 5.73 1.03 16.77
CA CYS A 190 4.48 1.78 16.87
C CYS A 190 4.40 2.48 18.24
N SER A 191 3.57 3.52 18.34
CA SER A 191 3.37 4.24 19.61
C SER A 191 2.80 3.32 20.70
N GLU A 192 3.01 3.67 21.97
CA GLU A 192 2.51 2.90 23.11
C GLU A 192 1.01 2.56 23.01
N LYS A 193 0.20 3.52 22.56
CA LYS A 193 -1.24 3.34 22.36
C LYS A 193 -1.55 2.31 21.27
N GLU A 194 -0.79 2.34 20.17
CA GLU A 194 -0.99 1.44 19.02
C GLU A 194 -0.55 0.01 19.34
N ARG A 195 0.39 -0.20 20.27
CA ARG A 195 0.87 -1.53 20.66
C ARG A 195 -0.17 -2.38 21.38
N ALA A 196 -1.23 -1.78 21.91
CA ALA A 196 -2.38 -2.48 22.48
C ALA A 196 -3.38 -2.98 21.41
N ASN A 197 -2.89 -3.39 20.23
CA ASN A 197 -3.71 -3.88 19.14
C ASN A 197 -3.95 -5.41 19.23
N LYS A 198 -5.01 -5.87 18.56
CA LYS A 198 -5.48 -7.26 18.64
C LYS A 198 -4.52 -8.29 18.02
N ALA A 199 -3.63 -7.87 17.12
CA ALA A 199 -2.72 -8.75 16.40
C ALA A 199 -1.30 -8.77 16.99
N GLY A 200 -1.06 -8.02 18.08
CA GLY A 200 0.26 -7.91 18.71
C GLY A 200 1.30 -7.17 17.85
N VAL A 201 0.87 -6.39 16.84
CA VAL A 201 1.78 -5.61 15.99
C VAL A 201 2.54 -4.60 16.84
N MET A 202 3.86 -4.71 16.88
CA MET A 202 4.71 -3.77 17.63
C MET A 202 5.49 -2.84 16.72
N ASN A 203 5.70 -3.24 15.46
CA ASN A 203 6.61 -2.58 14.54
C ASN A 203 5.94 -2.24 13.21
N GLU A 204 6.48 -1.23 12.56
CA GLU A 204 6.14 -0.82 11.19
C GLU A 204 7.41 -0.62 10.36
N VAL A 205 7.31 -0.78 9.05
CA VAL A 205 8.41 -0.45 8.12
C VAL A 205 8.56 1.08 8.05
N ASP A 206 9.80 1.56 8.14
CA ASP A 206 10.13 2.95 7.82
C ASP A 206 10.03 3.13 6.30
N TYR A 207 8.87 3.55 5.82
CA TYR A 207 8.71 3.87 4.40
C TYR A 207 9.03 5.33 4.09
N TRP A 208 9.46 6.16 5.06
CA TRP A 208 9.67 7.59 4.83
C TRP A 208 11.13 7.96 4.58
N HIS A 209 11.89 7.13 3.87
CA HIS A 209 13.28 7.41 3.46
C HIS A 209 13.37 8.02 2.05
N LEU A 210 12.59 9.07 1.81
CA LEU A 210 12.48 9.72 0.51
C LEU A 210 13.50 10.86 0.34
N PRO A 211 14.07 11.05 -0.87
CA PRO A 211 14.76 12.30 -1.20
C PRO A 211 13.87 13.52 -0.93
N THR A 212 14.45 14.64 -0.49
CA THR A 212 13.72 15.83 -0.01
C THR A 212 12.58 16.27 -0.94
N THR A 213 12.81 16.30 -2.26
CA THR A 213 11.80 16.69 -3.25
C THR A 213 10.63 15.71 -3.34
N ARG A 214 10.92 14.40 -3.32
CA ARG A 214 9.89 13.35 -3.31
C ARG A 214 9.13 13.31 -1.99
N GLY A 215 9.83 13.49 -0.86
CA GLY A 215 9.23 13.59 0.47
C GLY A 215 8.28 14.77 0.57
N ALA A 216 8.67 15.95 0.07
CA ALA A 216 7.80 17.14 0.01
C ALA A 216 6.54 16.88 -0.83
N ARG A 217 6.67 16.25 -2.00
CA ARG A 217 5.52 15.89 -2.85
C ARG A 217 4.60 14.89 -2.16
N ALA A 218 5.12 13.80 -1.61
CA ALA A 218 4.33 12.80 -0.91
C ALA A 218 3.57 13.42 0.29
N TRP A 219 4.22 14.33 1.01
CA TRP A 219 3.58 15.06 2.10
C TRP A 219 2.46 15.97 1.60
N HIS A 220 2.66 16.69 0.50
CA HIS A 220 1.58 17.48 -0.12
C HIS A 220 0.39 16.61 -0.50
N CYS A 221 0.62 15.46 -1.12
CA CYS A 221 -0.44 14.53 -1.49
C CYS A 221 -1.18 13.98 -0.25
N LEU A 222 -0.47 13.69 0.85
CA LEU A 222 -1.10 13.33 2.12
C LEU A 222 -2.01 14.45 2.63
N GLN A 223 -1.54 15.71 2.62
CA GLN A 223 -2.33 16.85 3.08
C GLN A 223 -3.55 17.09 2.17
N ASP A 224 -3.42 16.90 0.86
CA ASP A 224 -4.54 17.03 -0.08
C ASP A 224 -5.60 15.94 0.16
N MET A 225 -5.20 14.70 0.45
CA MET A 225 -6.13 13.66 0.88
C MET A 225 -6.79 14.01 2.21
N TRP A 226 -6.01 14.46 3.20
CA TRP A 226 -6.52 14.82 4.53
C TRP A 226 -7.55 15.95 4.46
N ASN A 227 -7.34 16.94 3.60
CA ASN A 227 -8.27 18.07 3.44
C ASN A 227 -9.59 17.67 2.78
N LYS A 228 -9.60 16.61 1.95
CA LYS A 228 -10.81 16.10 1.28
C LYS A 228 -11.53 15.02 2.07
N ALA A 229 -10.88 14.48 3.10
CA ALA A 229 -11.40 13.36 3.87
C ALA A 229 -12.70 13.74 4.62
N PRO A 230 -13.71 12.85 4.63
CA PRO A 230 -14.85 13.03 5.51
C PRO A 230 -14.40 12.94 6.98
N GLN A 231 -15.18 13.56 7.88
CA GLN A 231 -14.81 13.68 9.29
C GLN A 231 -14.55 12.33 9.98
N SER A 232 -15.23 11.26 9.55
CA SER A 232 -15.04 9.91 10.10
C SER A 232 -13.65 9.32 9.80
N GLU A 233 -12.98 9.77 8.74
CA GLU A 233 -11.71 9.21 8.28
C GLU A 233 -10.50 10.11 8.64
N VAL A 234 -10.74 11.28 9.22
CA VAL A 234 -9.69 12.25 9.60
C VAL A 234 -8.61 11.62 10.48
N GLU A 235 -8.99 10.70 11.36
CA GLU A 235 -8.08 9.99 12.27
C GLU A 235 -7.02 9.16 11.52
N HIS A 236 -7.36 8.62 10.33
CA HIS A 236 -6.39 7.86 9.53
C HIS A 236 -5.26 8.77 9.04
N TYR A 237 -5.59 9.98 8.58
CA TYR A 237 -4.59 10.92 8.06
C TYR A 237 -3.75 11.54 9.17
N GLU A 238 -4.34 11.79 10.34
CA GLU A 238 -3.61 12.23 11.53
C GLU A 238 -2.60 11.16 11.98
N ALA A 239 -3.05 9.92 12.15
CA ALA A 239 -2.17 8.81 12.51
C ALA A 239 -1.05 8.58 11.48
N THR A 240 -1.33 8.79 10.20
CA THR A 240 -0.32 8.73 9.13
C THR A 240 0.73 9.83 9.30
N ALA A 241 0.29 11.07 9.55
CA ALA A 241 1.18 12.20 9.76
C ALA A 241 2.04 12.03 11.03
N GLU A 242 1.49 11.46 12.10
CA GLU A 242 2.23 11.10 13.31
C GLU A 242 3.29 10.03 13.04
N ALA A 243 2.95 8.97 12.31
CA ALA A 243 3.89 7.91 11.94
C ALA A 243 5.04 8.45 11.09
N ILE A 244 4.74 9.25 10.07
CA ILE A 244 5.76 9.93 9.24
C ILE A 244 6.63 10.85 10.10
N ASN A 245 6.06 11.57 11.06
CA ASN A 245 6.84 12.41 11.97
C ASN A 245 7.82 11.57 12.81
N ARG A 246 7.40 10.41 13.32
CA ARG A 246 8.32 9.47 14.02
C ARG A 246 9.44 8.97 13.10
N MET A 247 9.11 8.59 11.87
CA MET A 247 10.10 8.16 10.87
C MET A 247 11.13 9.27 10.58
N ARG A 248 10.67 10.52 10.43
CA ARG A 248 11.54 11.69 10.26
C ARG A 248 12.45 11.92 11.47
N ILE A 249 11.91 11.85 12.70
CA ILE A 249 12.70 12.03 13.92
C ILE A 249 13.78 10.94 14.03
N ALA A 250 13.45 9.69 13.70
CA ALA A 250 14.43 8.60 13.64
C ALA A 250 15.47 8.75 12.52
N GLN A 251 15.32 9.72 11.63
CA GLN A 251 16.31 10.11 10.62
C GLN A 251 17.09 11.37 11.03
N GLY A 252 16.86 11.91 12.23
CA GLY A 252 17.55 13.08 12.77
C GLY A 252 16.90 14.43 12.44
N TYR A 253 15.68 14.44 11.90
CA TYR A 253 14.95 15.69 11.68
C TYR A 253 14.24 16.16 12.95
N GLU A 254 14.08 17.48 13.09
CA GLU A 254 13.30 18.08 14.16
C GLU A 254 11.81 17.66 14.10
N PRO A 255 11.15 17.44 15.26
CA PRO A 255 9.73 17.14 15.32
C PRO A 255 8.85 18.22 14.67
N LEU A 256 7.87 17.78 13.88
CA LEU A 256 6.85 18.67 13.35
C LEU A 256 5.92 19.17 14.47
N LYS A 257 5.93 20.48 14.72
CA LYS A 257 5.02 21.12 15.70
C LYS A 257 3.55 21.20 15.25
N LYS A 258 3.30 21.15 13.94
CA LYS A 258 1.96 21.24 13.34
C LYS A 258 1.84 20.21 12.21
N LEU A 259 1.12 19.12 12.43
CA LEU A 259 1.00 18.02 11.45
C LEU A 259 0.10 18.38 10.25
N ARG A 260 -0.82 19.34 10.41
CA ARG A 260 -1.70 19.87 9.35
C ARG A 260 -1.02 20.89 8.42
N ARG A 261 0.27 21.15 8.58
CA ARG A 261 0.97 22.12 7.72
C ARG A 261 1.12 21.56 6.30
N ARG A 262 0.87 22.40 5.29
CA ARG A 262 0.93 21.98 3.89
C ARG A 262 2.31 21.51 3.48
N THR A 263 3.37 22.22 3.85
CA THR A 263 4.76 21.95 3.42
C THR A 263 5.59 21.33 4.55
N LEU A 264 6.60 20.52 4.23
CA LEU A 264 7.60 20.11 5.22
C LEU A 264 8.60 21.26 5.50
N PRO A 265 9.15 21.39 6.72
CA PRO A 265 10.29 22.27 6.96
C PRO A 265 11.49 21.79 6.15
N SER A 266 12.21 22.77 5.59
CA SER A 266 13.49 22.61 4.91
C SER A 266 14.56 22.08 5.85
#